data_AF-A0A821QKL8-F1
#
_entry.id   AF-A0A821QKL8-F1
#
_cell.length_a   1.000
_cell.length_b   1.000
_cell.length_c   1.000
_cell.angle_alpha   90.00
_cell.angle_beta   90.00
_cell.angle_gamma   90.00
#
_symmetry.space_group_name_H-M   'P 1'
#
loop_
_entity.id
_entity.type
_entity.pdbx_description
1 polymer ?
#
loop_
_entity_poly.entity_id
_entity_poly.type
_entity_poly.pdbx_seq_one_letter_code
_entity_poly.pdbx_strand_id
1 'polypeptide(L)'
;LIKVLRPGEFEKDTYLLNDEEKQRQIPELKLAGNNLYNAGKYEEASNKYGQALQFFEDLMLKEKPNDVEWRQLDLQRRPLLLNFVQCKLKLGDFYSAIEHATTILDSDPTNIKARYRRAKGHASVWNIEEAKNDYKYLLSNIKDDDNLCTLVQCELQQLVQAEHDKYQEDKSRLSGKLFS
;
A
#
# COMPACT_ATOMS: atom_id res chain seq x y z
N LEU A 1 -7.82 -37.69 -8.56
CA LEU A 1 -8.77 -37.18 -9.57
C LEU A 1 -8.10 -36.04 -10.32
N ILE A 2 -7.78 -36.25 -11.59
CA ILE A 2 -7.32 -35.17 -12.48
C ILE A 2 -8.56 -34.37 -12.87
N LYS A 3 -8.64 -33.09 -12.49
CA LYS A 3 -9.71 -32.19 -12.95
C LYS A 3 -9.50 -31.97 -14.44
N VAL A 4 -10.37 -32.55 -15.26
CA VAL A 4 -10.41 -32.29 -16.70
C VAL A 4 -10.98 -30.88 -16.88
N LEU A 5 -10.11 -29.94 -17.25
CA LEU A 5 -10.50 -28.57 -17.62
C LEU A 5 -11.32 -28.62 -18.91
N ARG A 6 -12.39 -27.82 -19.00
CA ARG A 6 -13.26 -27.80 -20.19
C ARG A 6 -12.53 -27.16 -21.39
N PRO A 7 -12.80 -27.58 -22.63
CA PRO A 7 -12.21 -26.94 -23.81
C PRO A 7 -12.60 -25.46 -23.86
N GLY A 8 -11.64 -24.56 -23.57
CA GLY A 8 -11.84 -23.11 -23.44
C GLY A 8 -11.49 -22.52 -22.07
N GLU A 9 -11.29 -23.35 -21.03
CA GLU A 9 -10.82 -22.94 -19.69
C GLU A 9 -9.28 -23.04 -19.55
N PHE A 10 -8.54 -22.75 -20.62
CA PHE A 10 -7.13 -22.43 -20.47
C PHE A 10 -7.05 -20.96 -20.11
N GLU A 11 -6.97 -20.65 -18.80
CA GLU A 11 -6.25 -19.46 -18.39
C GLU A 11 -4.86 -19.61 -19.01
N LYS A 12 -4.61 -18.92 -20.13
CA LYS A 12 -3.25 -18.83 -20.68
C LYS A 12 -2.39 -18.40 -19.50
N ASP A 13 -1.34 -19.17 -19.22
CA ASP A 13 -0.41 -18.78 -18.18
C ASP A 13 -0.03 -17.30 -18.40
N THR A 14 0.04 -16.53 -17.31
CA THR A 14 0.23 -15.08 -17.31
C THR A 14 1.39 -14.61 -18.22
N TYR A 15 2.38 -15.48 -18.43
CA TYR A 15 3.56 -15.30 -19.27
C TYR A 15 3.32 -15.46 -20.80
N LEU A 16 2.20 -16.04 -21.23
CA LEU A 16 1.85 -16.26 -22.64
C LEU A 16 0.96 -15.16 -23.23
N LEU A 17 0.56 -14.17 -22.41
CA LEU A 17 -0.26 -13.05 -22.86
C LEU A 17 0.60 -12.03 -23.63
N ASN A 18 0.10 -11.58 -24.77
CA ASN A 18 0.69 -10.46 -25.47
C ASN A 18 0.36 -9.12 -24.77
N ASP A 19 1.01 -8.03 -25.18
CA ASP A 19 0.87 -6.74 -24.51
C ASP A 19 -0.55 -6.18 -24.55
N GLU A 20 -1.26 -6.37 -25.67
CA GLU A 20 -2.65 -5.95 -25.79
C GLU A 20 -3.58 -6.76 -24.87
N GLU A 21 -3.36 -8.07 -24.77
CA GLU A 21 -4.09 -8.96 -23.86
C GLU A 21 -3.86 -8.55 -22.40
N LYS A 22 -2.61 -8.24 -22.01
CA LYS A 22 -2.27 -7.73 -20.68
C LYS A 22 -2.99 -6.41 -20.38
N GLN A 23 -2.93 -5.45 -21.32
CA GLN A 23 -3.61 -4.15 -21.16
C GLN A 23 -5.13 -4.30 -21.01
N ARG A 24 -5.76 -5.22 -21.75
CA ARG A 24 -7.20 -5.48 -21.66
C ARG A 24 -7.61 -6.11 -20.33
N GLN A 25 -6.76 -6.93 -19.71
CA GLN A 25 -7.07 -7.59 -18.44
C GLN A 25 -6.87 -6.69 -17.21
N ILE A 26 -6.00 -5.67 -17.28
CA ILE A 26 -5.72 -4.78 -16.15
C ILE A 26 -7.02 -4.18 -15.53
N PRO A 27 -7.95 -3.61 -16.30
CA PRO A 27 -9.22 -3.09 -15.77
C PRO A 27 -10.09 -4.17 -15.11
N GLU A 28 -10.13 -5.37 -15.67
CA GLU A 28 -10.90 -6.50 -15.15
C GLU A 28 -10.36 -6.98 -13.81
N LEU A 29 -9.02 -7.13 -13.70
CA LEU A 29 -8.34 -7.47 -12.46
C LEU A 29 -8.53 -6.40 -11.39
N LYS A 30 -8.46 -5.12 -11.77
CA LYS A 30 -8.76 -4.00 -10.87
C LYS A 30 -10.17 -4.08 -10.31
N LEU A 31 -11.16 -4.33 -11.18
CA LEU A 31 -12.57 -4.44 -10.78
C LEU A 31 -12.79 -5.66 -9.86
N ALA A 32 -12.23 -6.82 -10.22
CA ALA A 32 -12.29 -8.01 -9.40
C ALA A 32 -11.66 -7.79 -8.01
N GLY A 33 -10.48 -7.16 -7.97
CA GLY A 33 -9.81 -6.78 -6.73
C GLY A 33 -10.64 -5.84 -5.87
N ASN A 34 -11.29 -4.83 -6.47
CA ASN A 34 -12.18 -3.91 -5.75
C ASN A 34 -13.38 -4.64 -5.12
N ASN A 35 -14.00 -5.55 -5.87
CA ASN A 35 -15.14 -6.34 -5.40
C ASN A 35 -14.74 -7.25 -4.21
N LEU A 36 -13.61 -7.93 -4.33
CA LEU A 36 -13.06 -8.77 -3.26
C LEU A 36 -12.69 -7.96 -2.02
N TYR A 37 -12.08 -6.78 -2.22
CA TYR A 37 -11.73 -5.88 -1.12
C TYR A 37 -12.97 -5.43 -0.35
N ASN A 38 -14.03 -5.04 -1.07
CA ASN A 38 -15.30 -4.64 -0.47
C ASN A 38 -16.00 -5.79 0.25
N ALA A 39 -15.78 -7.03 -0.18
CA ALA A 39 -16.24 -8.25 0.50
C ALA A 39 -15.36 -8.66 1.69
N GLY A 40 -14.33 -7.89 2.05
CA GLY A 40 -13.42 -8.19 3.16
C GLY A 40 -12.38 -9.28 2.85
N LYS A 41 -12.34 -9.77 1.61
CA LYS A 41 -11.41 -10.82 1.15
C LYS A 41 -10.08 -10.20 0.74
N TYR A 42 -9.34 -9.66 1.71
CA TYR A 42 -8.15 -8.84 1.44
C TYR A 42 -7.00 -9.60 0.77
N GLU A 43 -6.82 -10.89 1.08
CA GLU A 43 -5.79 -11.72 0.44
C GLU A 43 -6.10 -11.96 -1.04
N GLU A 44 -7.34 -12.37 -1.36
CA GLU A 44 -7.79 -12.55 -2.74
C GLU A 44 -7.72 -11.22 -3.53
N ALA A 45 -8.11 -10.11 -2.90
CA ALA A 45 -8.01 -8.79 -3.49
C ALA A 45 -6.54 -8.41 -3.78
N SER A 46 -5.65 -8.64 -2.81
CA SER A 46 -4.21 -8.41 -2.95
C SER A 46 -3.64 -9.21 -4.12
N ASN A 47 -4.06 -10.46 -4.30
CA ASN A 47 -3.62 -11.30 -5.42
C ASN A 47 -4.06 -10.72 -6.77
N LYS A 48 -5.31 -10.25 -6.89
CA LYS A 48 -5.80 -9.62 -8.13
C LYS A 48 -5.09 -8.31 -8.46
N TYR A 49 -4.84 -7.46 -7.46
CA TYR A 49 -4.04 -6.25 -7.66
C TYR A 49 -2.59 -6.58 -8.01
N GLY A 50 -1.97 -7.57 -7.34
CA GLY A 50 -0.61 -8.03 -7.64
C GLY A 50 -0.46 -8.52 -9.08
N GLN A 51 -1.41 -9.30 -9.58
CA GLN A 51 -1.43 -9.73 -10.99
C GLN A 51 -1.48 -8.54 -11.96
N ALA A 52 -2.34 -7.54 -11.68
CA ALA A 52 -2.41 -6.35 -12.52
C ALA A 52 -1.12 -5.52 -12.47
N LEU A 53 -0.46 -5.45 -11.30
CA LEU A 53 0.83 -4.78 -11.14
C LEU A 53 1.94 -5.47 -11.92
N GLN A 54 1.98 -6.81 -11.94
CA GLN A 54 2.93 -7.57 -12.76
C GLN A 54 2.76 -7.27 -14.26
N PHE A 55 1.52 -7.14 -14.74
CA PHE A 55 1.29 -6.71 -16.12
C PHE A 55 1.84 -5.32 -16.40
N PHE A 56 1.69 -4.37 -15.47
CA PHE A 56 2.33 -3.06 -15.61
C PHE A 56 3.85 -3.16 -15.61
N GLU A 57 4.45 -3.97 -14.74
CA GLU A 57 5.91 -4.18 -14.70
C GLU A 57 6.43 -4.72 -16.03
N ASP A 58 5.78 -5.75 -16.58
CA ASP A 58 6.13 -6.34 -17.88
C ASP A 58 6.05 -5.34 -19.04
N LEU A 59 5.00 -4.50 -19.06
CA LEU A 59 4.82 -3.47 -20.07
C LEU A 59 5.87 -2.37 -19.91
N MET A 60 6.13 -1.92 -18.68
CA MET A 60 7.09 -0.85 -18.38
C MET A 60 8.54 -1.26 -18.64
N LEU A 61 8.89 -2.55 -18.56
CA LEU A 61 10.22 -3.07 -18.90
C LEU A 61 10.59 -2.89 -20.37
N LYS A 62 9.60 -2.72 -21.26
CA LYS A 62 9.78 -2.49 -22.69
C LYS A 62 9.99 -1.02 -23.02
N GLU A 63 9.62 -0.14 -22.09
CA GLU A 63 9.73 1.30 -22.23
C GLU A 63 11.01 1.81 -21.56
N LYS A 64 11.58 2.88 -22.14
CA LYS A 64 12.72 3.53 -21.51
C LYS A 64 12.27 4.23 -20.23
N PRO A 65 12.97 4.04 -19.08
CA PRO A 65 12.61 4.71 -17.85
C PRO A 65 12.51 6.23 -18.02
N ASN A 66 11.43 6.81 -17.51
CA ASN A 66 11.10 8.24 -17.58
C ASN A 66 10.71 8.81 -18.96
N ASP A 67 10.64 8.01 -20.01
CA ASP A 67 10.02 8.45 -21.27
C ASP A 67 8.50 8.58 -21.12
N VAL A 68 7.85 9.19 -22.12
CA VAL A 68 6.41 9.54 -22.06
C VAL A 68 5.54 8.31 -21.80
N GLU A 69 5.76 7.23 -22.54
CA GLU A 69 4.99 5.98 -22.40
C GLU A 69 5.21 5.32 -21.03
N TRP A 70 6.45 5.29 -20.55
CA TRP A 70 6.76 4.76 -19.21
C TRP A 70 6.03 5.54 -18.11
N ARG A 71 6.03 6.88 -18.18
CA ARG A 71 5.33 7.73 -17.21
C ARG A 71 3.82 7.54 -17.29
N GLN A 72 3.27 7.36 -18.50
CA GLN A 72 1.84 7.10 -18.68
C GLN A 72 1.44 5.76 -18.03
N LEU A 73 2.23 4.71 -18.23
CA LEU A 73 2.02 3.42 -17.56
C LEU A 73 2.15 3.56 -16.03
N ASP A 74 3.15 4.28 -15.53
CA ASP A 74 3.32 4.52 -14.09
C ASP A 74 2.09 5.24 -13.49
N LEU A 75 1.58 6.28 -14.15
CA LEU A 75 0.38 7.00 -13.71
C LEU A 75 -0.85 6.07 -13.63
N GLN A 76 -0.99 5.13 -14.58
CA GLN A 76 -2.08 4.15 -14.56
C GLN A 76 -1.89 3.05 -13.50
N ARG A 77 -0.63 2.70 -13.20
CA ARG A 77 -0.24 1.71 -12.18
C ARG A 77 -0.51 2.20 -10.76
N ARG A 78 -0.28 3.48 -10.47
CA ARG A 78 -0.35 4.05 -9.10
C ARG A 78 -1.66 3.78 -8.34
N PRO A 79 -2.87 3.94 -8.91
CA PRO A 79 -4.12 3.61 -8.21
C PRO A 79 -4.22 2.13 -7.79
N LEU A 80 -3.69 1.22 -8.60
CA LEU A 80 -3.64 -0.21 -8.27
C LEU A 80 -2.64 -0.48 -7.15
N LEU A 81 -1.45 0.14 -7.23
CA LEU A 81 -0.43 0.01 -6.19
C LEU A 81 -0.93 0.54 -4.85
N LEU A 82 -1.66 1.66 -4.88
CA LEU A 82 -2.37 2.20 -3.72
C LEU A 82 -3.34 1.16 -3.12
N ASN A 83 -4.18 0.53 -3.93
CA ASN A 83 -5.12 -0.49 -3.44
C ASN A 83 -4.41 -1.74 -2.89
N PHE A 84 -3.30 -2.14 -3.52
CA PHE A 84 -2.44 -3.22 -3.03
C PHE A 84 -1.85 -2.89 -1.65
N VAL A 85 -1.26 -1.71 -1.47
CA VAL A 85 -0.78 -1.21 -0.17
C VAL A 85 -1.88 -1.27 0.88
N GLN A 86 -3.10 -0.88 0.51
CA GLN A 86 -4.24 -0.94 1.43
C GLN A 86 -4.58 -2.37 1.87
N CYS A 87 -4.48 -3.35 0.97
CA CYS A 87 -4.65 -4.76 1.31
C CYS A 87 -3.55 -5.24 2.25
N LYS A 88 -2.28 -4.87 1.97
CA LYS A 88 -1.14 -5.21 2.82
C LYS A 88 -1.29 -4.70 4.25
N LEU A 89 -1.74 -3.44 4.41
CA LEU A 89 -2.10 -2.91 5.74
C LEU A 89 -3.20 -3.72 6.43
N LYS A 90 -4.22 -4.17 5.70
CA LYS A 90 -5.31 -4.99 6.27
C LYS A 90 -4.87 -6.39 6.66
N LEU A 91 -3.86 -6.93 5.99
CA LEU A 91 -3.28 -8.25 6.24
C LEU A 91 -2.17 -8.22 7.31
N GLY A 92 -1.79 -7.05 7.82
CA GLY A 92 -0.69 -6.91 8.79
C GLY A 92 0.71 -6.97 8.17
N ASP A 93 0.81 -6.98 6.83
CA ASP A 93 2.06 -6.97 6.09
C ASP A 93 2.56 -5.53 5.94
N PHE A 94 3.02 -4.96 7.05
CA PHE A 94 3.34 -3.54 7.15
C PHE A 94 4.61 -3.16 6.38
N TYR A 95 5.60 -4.05 6.31
CA TYR A 95 6.85 -3.77 5.59
C TYR A 95 6.61 -3.61 4.08
N SER A 96 5.87 -4.55 3.45
CA SER A 96 5.51 -4.40 2.04
C SER A 96 4.60 -3.18 1.81
N ALA A 97 3.72 -2.85 2.75
CA ALA A 97 2.91 -1.64 2.65
C ALA A 97 3.78 -0.36 2.65
N ILE A 98 4.78 -0.28 3.52
CA ILE A 98 5.72 0.86 3.61
C ILE A 98 6.55 0.97 2.32
N GLU A 99 7.09 -0.15 1.84
CA GLU A 99 7.93 -0.19 0.63
C GLU A 99 7.17 0.35 -0.58
N HIS A 100 6.01 -0.24 -0.90
CA HIS A 100 5.23 0.17 -2.06
C HIS A 100 4.65 1.59 -1.94
N ALA A 101 4.28 2.03 -0.73
CA ALA A 101 3.86 3.41 -0.52
C ALA A 101 5.02 4.39 -0.73
N THR A 102 6.25 4.01 -0.35
CA THR A 102 7.46 4.81 -0.60
C THR A 102 7.75 4.93 -2.08
N THR A 103 7.64 3.84 -2.85
CA THR A 103 7.80 3.89 -4.33
C THR A 103 6.86 4.91 -4.97
N ILE A 104 5.60 5.01 -4.50
CA ILE A 104 4.67 6.04 -5.00
C ILE A 104 5.20 7.43 -4.64
N LEU A 105 5.61 7.65 -3.39
CA LEU A 105 6.07 8.95 -2.89
C LEU A 105 7.40 9.41 -3.50
N ASP A 106 8.27 8.49 -3.91
CA ASP A 106 9.51 8.82 -4.64
C ASP A 106 9.19 9.47 -5.99
N SER A 107 8.08 9.05 -6.61
CA SER A 107 7.60 9.57 -7.90
C SER A 107 6.57 10.70 -7.80
N ASP A 108 5.86 10.78 -6.67
CA ASP A 108 4.79 11.73 -6.38
C ASP A 108 4.75 12.06 -4.88
N PRO A 109 5.65 12.95 -4.43
CA PRO A 109 5.78 13.28 -3.01
C PRO A 109 4.53 13.91 -2.40
N THR A 110 3.61 14.45 -3.22
CA THR A 110 2.38 15.09 -2.76
C THR A 110 1.21 14.11 -2.62
N ASN A 111 1.43 12.81 -2.91
CA ASN A 111 0.38 11.81 -2.83
C ASN A 111 -0.12 11.56 -1.40
N ILE A 112 -1.21 12.22 -1.05
CA ILE A 112 -1.83 12.16 0.28
C ILE A 112 -2.19 10.73 0.70
N LYS A 113 -2.74 9.92 -0.22
CA LYS A 113 -3.17 8.54 0.09
C LYS A 113 -1.99 7.62 0.36
N ALA A 114 -0.93 7.72 -0.43
CA ALA A 114 0.28 6.91 -0.23
C ALA A 114 0.93 7.27 1.11
N ARG A 115 1.07 8.58 1.39
CA ARG A 115 1.68 9.05 2.64
C ARG A 115 0.88 8.65 3.87
N TYR A 116 -0.44 8.79 3.83
CA TYR A 116 -1.29 8.32 4.92
C TYR A 116 -1.12 6.82 5.19
N ARG A 117 -1.10 6.00 4.14
CA ARG A 117 -0.91 4.56 4.26
C ARG A 117 0.48 4.19 4.77
N ARG A 118 1.52 4.90 4.35
CA ARG A 118 2.89 4.72 4.84
C ARG A 118 3.01 5.08 6.32
N ALA A 119 2.38 6.18 6.75
CA ALA A 119 2.33 6.58 8.16
C ALA A 119 1.72 5.49 9.05
N LYS A 120 0.59 4.89 8.61
CA LYS A 120 -0.02 3.75 9.31
C LYS A 120 0.90 2.53 9.36
N GLY A 121 1.59 2.23 8.26
CA GLY A 121 2.58 1.17 8.21
C GLY A 121 3.70 1.38 9.23
N HIS A 122 4.35 2.54 9.21
CA HIS A 122 5.40 2.90 10.16
C HIS A 122 4.94 2.86 11.62
N ALA A 123 3.75 3.39 11.90
CA ALA A 123 3.16 3.35 13.25
C ALA A 123 2.96 1.90 13.72
N SER A 124 2.54 1.00 12.84
CA SER A 124 2.28 -0.42 13.17
C SER A 124 3.55 -1.21 13.50
N VAL A 125 4.71 -0.81 12.96
CA VAL A 125 6.01 -1.43 13.23
C VAL A 125 6.89 -0.64 14.19
N TRP A 126 6.32 0.33 14.92
CA TRP A 126 7.03 1.19 15.88
C TRP A 126 8.15 2.06 15.30
N ASN A 127 8.06 2.41 14.01
CA ASN A 127 8.89 3.46 13.40
C ASN A 127 8.26 4.82 13.69
N ILE A 128 8.37 5.26 14.94
CA ILE A 128 7.58 6.38 15.48
C ILE A 128 7.91 7.70 14.78
N GLU A 129 9.19 7.96 14.53
CA GLU A 129 9.62 9.24 13.95
C GLU A 129 9.17 9.39 12.50
N GLU A 130 9.31 8.32 11.70
CA GLU A 130 8.85 8.28 10.32
C GLU A 130 7.33 8.45 10.22
N ALA A 131 6.57 7.76 11.08
CA ALA A 131 5.11 7.92 11.13
C ALA A 131 4.70 9.35 11.50
N LYS A 132 5.35 9.97 12.51
CA LYS A 132 5.11 11.36 12.90
C LYS A 132 5.40 12.33 11.75
N ASN A 133 6.50 12.12 11.02
CA ASN A 133 6.89 12.98 9.91
C ASN A 133 5.86 12.92 8.78
N ASP A 134 5.35 11.72 8.45
CA ASP A 134 4.28 11.59 7.47
C ASP A 134 2.97 12.25 7.94
N TYR A 135 2.53 12.04 9.19
CA TYR A 135 1.32 12.69 9.70
C TYR A 135 1.44 14.22 9.78
N LYS A 136 2.58 14.77 10.21
CA LYS A 136 2.82 16.21 10.24
C LYS A 136 2.78 16.82 8.84
N TYR A 137 3.37 16.14 7.85
CA TYR A 137 3.28 16.56 6.47
C TYR A 137 1.81 16.60 6.02
N LEU A 138 1.04 15.55 6.31
CA LEU A 138 -0.38 15.47 5.97
C LEU A 138 -1.17 16.64 6.55
N LEU A 139 -1.03 16.93 7.85
CA LEU A 139 -1.71 18.05 8.52
C LEU A 139 -1.31 19.43 7.95
N SER A 140 -0.11 19.55 7.37
CA SER A 140 0.35 20.80 6.77
C SER A 140 -0.20 21.02 5.36
N ASN A 141 -0.56 19.94 4.65
CA ASN A 141 -0.88 19.96 3.22
C ASN A 141 -2.35 19.61 2.91
N ILE A 142 -3.07 18.96 3.82
CA ILE A 142 -4.51 18.75 3.70
C ILE A 142 -5.18 19.92 4.43
N LYS A 143 -5.69 20.90 3.70
CA LYS A 143 -6.43 22.05 4.28
C LYS A 143 -7.92 22.04 3.96
N ASP A 144 -8.33 21.24 2.97
CA ASP A 144 -9.68 21.26 2.42
C ASP A 144 -10.52 20.02 2.83
N ASP A 145 -9.94 19.08 3.58
CA ASP A 145 -10.62 17.86 4.04
C ASP A 145 -10.57 17.75 5.57
N ASP A 146 -11.54 18.39 6.23
CA ASP A 146 -11.66 18.44 7.69
C ASP A 146 -11.75 17.04 8.34
N ASN A 147 -12.39 16.10 7.65
CA ASN A 147 -12.55 14.73 8.14
C ASN A 147 -11.20 14.01 8.17
N LEU A 148 -10.43 14.11 7.08
CA LEU A 148 -9.10 13.53 7.01
C LEU A 148 -8.13 14.21 7.98
N CYS A 149 -8.20 15.55 8.12
CA CYS A 149 -7.42 16.29 9.12
C CYS A 149 -7.67 15.78 10.54
N THR A 150 -8.95 15.67 10.92
CA THR A 150 -9.35 15.18 12.24
C THR A 150 -8.85 13.75 12.47
N LEU A 151 -9.01 12.87 11.47
CA LEU A 151 -8.52 11.49 11.53
C LEU A 151 -7.00 11.42 11.75
N VAL A 152 -6.23 12.16 10.94
CA VAL A 152 -4.76 12.20 11.04
C VAL A 152 -4.33 12.77 12.39
N GLN A 153 -5.01 13.80 12.89
CA GLN A 153 -4.71 14.39 14.19
C GLN A 153 -4.95 13.39 15.33
N CYS A 154 -6.06 12.63 15.30
CA CYS A 154 -6.33 11.57 16.26
C CYS A 154 -5.27 10.46 16.21
N GLU A 155 -4.89 9.98 15.02
CA GLU A 155 -3.87 8.94 14.88
C GLU A 155 -2.49 9.40 15.37
N LEU A 156 -2.12 10.65 15.09
CA LEU A 156 -0.87 11.23 15.59
C LEU A 156 -0.89 11.36 17.12
N GLN A 157 -2.00 11.79 17.71
CA GLN A 157 -2.14 11.89 19.16
C GLN A 157 -2.01 10.53 19.84
N GLN A 158 -2.67 9.50 19.29
CA GLN A 158 -2.56 8.13 19.80
C GLN A 158 -1.13 7.61 19.74
N LEU A 159 -0.41 7.89 18.66
CA LEU A 159 0.99 7.49 18.50
C LEU A 159 1.91 8.16 19.53
N VAL A 160 1.73 9.47 19.75
CA VAL A 160 2.49 10.23 20.76
C VAL A 160 2.20 9.72 22.17
N GLN A 161 0.95 9.42 22.48
CA GLN A 161 0.59 8.86 23.78
C GLN A 161 1.22 7.48 23.98
N ALA A 162 1.15 6.59 22.98
CA ALA A 162 1.75 5.26 23.07
C ALA A 162 3.28 5.30 23.25
N GLU A 163 3.97 6.23 22.60
CA GLU A 163 5.41 6.46 22.80
C GLU A 163 5.70 6.95 24.23
N HIS A 164 4.91 7.90 24.74
CA HIS A 164 5.06 8.41 26.10
C HIS A 164 4.87 7.30 27.14
N ASP A 165 3.79 6.52 27.02
CA ASP A 165 3.46 5.45 27.96
C ASP A 165 4.57 4.39 27.99
N LYS A 166 5.06 3.98 26.82
CA LYS A 166 6.20 3.06 26.69
C LYS A 166 7.46 3.60 27.38
N TYR A 167 7.76 4.88 27.20
CA TYR A 167 8.89 5.52 27.88
C TYR A 167 8.74 5.50 29.41
N GLN A 168 7.54 5.78 29.95
CA GLN A 168 7.29 5.72 31.39
C GLN A 168 7.39 4.29 31.95
N GLU A 169 6.89 3.30 31.21
CA GLU A 169 7.02 1.89 31.58
C GLU A 169 8.48 1.46 31.65
N ASP A 170 9.28 1.78 30.63
CA ASP A 170 10.70 1.42 30.58
C ASP A 170 11.50 2.11 31.69
N LYS A 171 11.20 3.38 31.97
CA LYS A 171 11.79 4.13 33.10
C LYS A 171 11.47 3.48 34.44
N SER A 172 10.20 3.10 34.65
CA SER A 172 9.74 2.46 35.89
C SER A 172 10.41 1.10 36.10
N ARG A 173 10.54 0.31 35.04
CA ARG A 173 11.24 -1.00 35.06
C ARG A 173 12.72 -0.88 35.38
N LEU A 174 13.38 0.13 34.83
CA LEU A 174 14.80 0.37 35.09
C LEU A 174 15.04 0.80 36.54
N SER A 175 14.21 1.72 37.05
CA SER A 175 14.26 2.15 38.45
C SER A 175 14.07 0.97 39.41
N GLY A 176 13.06 0.11 39.19
CA GLY A 176 12.80 -1.04 40.06
C GLY A 176 13.93 -2.08 40.13
N LYS A 177 14.71 -2.25 39.04
CA LYS A 177 15.86 -3.16 38.99
C LYS A 177 17.13 -2.62 39.67
N LEU A 178 17.24 -1.30 39.85
CA LEU A 178 18.39 -0.67 40.50
C LEU A 178 18.28 -0.67 42.04
N PHE A 179 17.07 -0.89 42.56
CA PHE A 179 16.77 -0.90 44.00
C PHE A 179 16.36 -2.28 44.53
N SER A 180 16.50 -3.33 43.72
CA SER A 180 16.33 -4.75 44.08
C SER A 180 17.67 -5.48 44.08
#